data_AF-A0A3M0Y5H9-F1
#
_entry.id   AF-A0A3M0Y5H9-F1
#
_cell.length_a   1.000
_cell.length_b   1.000
_cell.length_c   1.000
_cell.angle_alpha   90.00
_cell.angle_beta   90.00
_cell.angle_gamma   90.00
#
_symmetry.space_group_name_H-M   'P 1'
#
loop_
_entity.id
_entity.type
_entity.pdbx_description
1 polymer ?
#
loop_
_entity_poly.entity_id
_entity_poly.type
_entity_poly.pdbx_seq_one_letter_code
_entity_poly.pdbx_strand_id
1 'polypeptide(L)'
;MQPFPQSRSSQVSAEYLIVSAFVIGLIVIALSTGIYYTSVVKNQVKFDQLDKFATQLTAAAEEVYFQGPPAKTTIRLYLPQGVNSISILSKEIVFNVSSTGGIDAFISYPSKAPLQGTLSTNSGLKTITIQALPDGSAVNITG
;
A
#
# COMPACT_ATOMS: atom_id res chain seq x y z
N MET A 1 -35.09 -55.82 -29.88
CA MET A 1 -34.83 -54.91 -28.74
C MET A 1 -35.57 -53.62 -28.99
N GLN A 2 -36.64 -53.34 -28.24
CA GLN A 2 -37.34 -52.05 -28.32
C GLN A 2 -36.66 -51.05 -27.36
N PRO A 3 -36.46 -49.78 -27.75
CA PRO A 3 -35.82 -48.79 -26.89
C PRO A 3 -36.75 -48.41 -25.73
N PHE A 4 -36.20 -48.29 -24.53
CA PHE A 4 -36.93 -47.86 -23.34
C PHE A 4 -37.43 -46.41 -23.49
N PRO A 5 -38.66 -46.08 -23.04
CA PRO A 5 -39.18 -44.73 -23.10
C PRO A 5 -38.40 -43.81 -22.15
N GLN A 6 -37.71 -42.80 -22.71
CA GLN A 6 -36.97 -41.78 -21.98
C GLN A 6 -37.95 -40.91 -21.16
N SER A 7 -37.84 -40.89 -19.83
CA SER A 7 -38.78 -40.17 -18.96
C SER A 7 -38.56 -38.66 -19.05
N ARG A 8 -39.63 -37.91 -19.36
CA ARG A 8 -39.60 -36.43 -19.52
C ARG A 8 -39.04 -35.72 -18.28
N SER A 9 -39.16 -36.30 -17.10
CA SER A 9 -38.62 -35.76 -15.84
C SER A 9 -37.09 -35.75 -15.81
N SER A 10 -36.42 -36.73 -16.43
CA SER A 10 -34.95 -36.75 -16.47
C SER A 10 -34.39 -35.66 -17.40
N GLN A 11 -35.09 -35.34 -18.48
CA GLN A 11 -34.73 -34.26 -19.40
C GLN A 11 -34.92 -32.88 -18.75
N VAL A 12 -36.06 -32.67 -18.08
CA VAL A 12 -36.34 -31.41 -17.38
C VAL A 12 -35.32 -31.15 -16.26
N SER A 13 -34.97 -32.16 -15.46
CA SER A 13 -33.93 -32.02 -14.43
C SER A 13 -32.56 -31.67 -15.02
N ALA A 14 -32.21 -32.23 -16.19
CA ALA A 14 -30.97 -31.91 -16.88
C ALA A 14 -30.96 -30.44 -17.37
N GLU A 15 -32.06 -29.95 -17.93
CA GLU A 15 -32.20 -28.55 -18.35
C GLU A 15 -32.05 -27.59 -17.15
N TYR A 16 -32.67 -27.89 -16.01
CA TYR A 16 -32.52 -27.09 -14.80
C TYR A 16 -31.07 -27.08 -14.27
N LEU A 17 -30.36 -28.20 -14.34
CA LEU A 17 -28.95 -28.26 -13.95
C LEU A 17 -28.07 -27.40 -14.86
N ILE A 18 -28.32 -27.42 -16.17
CA ILE A 18 -27.58 -26.60 -17.14
C ILE A 18 -27.83 -25.11 -16.87
N VAL A 19 -29.09 -24.70 -16.69
CA VAL A 19 -29.43 -23.30 -16.38
C VAL A 19 -28.82 -22.87 -15.06
N SER A 20 -28.89 -23.71 -14.03
CA SER A 20 -28.31 -23.41 -12.71
C SER A 20 -26.79 -23.29 -12.78
N ALA A 21 -26.11 -24.20 -13.49
CA ALA A 21 -24.66 -24.14 -13.69
C ALA A 21 -24.25 -22.88 -14.45
N PHE A 22 -25.02 -22.47 -15.46
CA PHE A 22 -24.78 -21.23 -16.19
C PHE A 22 -24.91 -19.99 -15.29
N VAL A 23 -25.98 -19.91 -14.49
CA VAL A 23 -26.18 -18.80 -13.55
C VAL A 23 -25.07 -18.76 -12.49
N ILE A 24 -24.70 -19.91 -11.92
CA ILE A 24 -23.58 -20.00 -10.97
C ILE A 24 -22.27 -19.56 -11.63
N GLY A 25 -22.02 -19.99 -12.87
CA GLY A 25 -20.83 -19.59 -13.63
C GLY A 25 -20.72 -18.08 -13.81
N LEU A 26 -21.81 -17.41 -14.13
CA LEU A 26 -21.85 -15.95 -14.23
C LEU A 26 -21.54 -15.27 -12.90
N ILE A 27 -22.09 -15.78 -11.79
CA ILE A 27 -21.82 -15.27 -10.45
C ILE A 27 -20.34 -15.42 -10.09
N VAL A 28 -19.75 -16.59 -10.37
CA VAL A 28 -18.33 -16.85 -10.11
C VAL A 28 -17.45 -15.88 -10.88
N ILE A 29 -17.71 -15.68 -12.17
CA ILE A 29 -16.95 -14.73 -13.01
C ILE A 29 -17.05 -13.31 -12.43
N ALA A 30 -18.25 -12.85 -12.11
CA ALA A 30 -18.47 -11.51 -11.55
C ALA A 30 -17.72 -11.32 -10.22
N LEU A 31 -17.77 -12.31 -9.33
CA LEU A 31 -17.07 -12.27 -8.04
C LEU A 31 -15.55 -12.29 -8.22
N SER A 32 -15.02 -13.16 -9.09
CA SER A 32 -13.59 -13.24 -9.36
C SER A 32 -13.05 -11.90 -9.88
N THR A 33 -13.75 -11.26 -10.81
CA THR A 33 -13.39 -9.94 -11.32
C THR A 33 -13.45 -8.87 -10.22
N GLY A 34 -14.51 -8.87 -9.40
CA GLY A 34 -14.66 -7.91 -8.29
C GLY A 34 -13.52 -8.00 -7.26
N ILE A 35 -13.12 -9.22 -6.89
CA ILE A 35 -12.01 -9.46 -5.94
C ILE A 35 -10.67 -8.97 -6.51
N TYR A 36 -10.42 -9.23 -7.80
CA TYR A 36 -9.21 -8.78 -8.47
C TYR A 36 -9.10 -7.25 -8.50
N TYR A 37 -10.13 -6.55 -8.96
CA TYR A 37 -10.13 -5.09 -9.00
C TYR A 37 -10.01 -4.46 -7.61
N THR A 38 -10.68 -5.04 -6.62
CA THR A 38 -10.57 -4.57 -5.23
C THR A 38 -9.12 -4.63 -4.73
N SER A 39 -8.40 -5.68 -5.07
CA SER A 39 -6.99 -5.85 -4.70
C SER A 39 -6.08 -4.80 -5.36
N VAL A 40 -6.29 -4.54 -6.66
CA VAL A 40 -5.54 -3.53 -7.41
C VAL A 40 -5.77 -2.13 -6.83
N VAL A 41 -7.03 -1.76 -6.58
CA VAL A 41 -7.37 -0.44 -6.02
C VAL A 41 -6.78 -0.25 -4.62
N LYS A 42 -6.85 -1.26 -3.75
CA LYS A 42 -6.21 -1.21 -2.42
C LYS A 42 -4.70 -0.99 -2.51
N ASN A 43 -4.04 -1.64 -3.47
CA ASN A 43 -2.61 -1.49 -3.67
C ASN A 43 -2.26 -0.07 -4.15
N GLN A 44 -3.04 0.48 -5.09
CA GLN A 44 -2.86 1.86 -5.55
C GLN A 44 -3.01 2.87 -4.41
N VAL A 45 -4.10 2.77 -3.62
CA VAL A 45 -4.34 3.67 -2.48
C VAL A 45 -3.20 3.62 -1.47
N LYS A 46 -2.65 2.43 -1.21
CA LYS A 46 -1.49 2.26 -0.33
C LYS A 46 -0.26 3.00 -0.85
N PHE A 47 0.06 2.87 -2.15
CA PHE A 47 1.22 3.58 -2.73
C PHE A 47 1.00 5.09 -2.78
N ASP A 48 -0.22 5.56 -3.08
CA ASP A 48 -0.54 6.99 -3.04
C ASP A 48 -0.40 7.57 -1.62
N GLN A 49 -0.78 6.81 -0.60
CA GLN A 49 -0.58 7.21 0.80
C GLN A 49 0.89 7.22 1.19
N LEU A 50 1.67 6.24 0.72
CA LEU A 50 3.10 6.19 0.95
C LEU A 50 3.82 7.39 0.31
N ASP A 51 3.47 7.71 -0.94
CA ASP A 51 4.02 8.84 -1.68
C ASP A 51 3.73 10.16 -0.98
N LYS A 52 2.48 10.37 -0.53
CA LYS A 52 2.11 11.53 0.29
C LYS A 52 2.87 11.60 1.61
N PHE A 53 3.00 10.46 2.31
CA PHE A 53 3.75 10.38 3.56
C PHE A 53 5.22 10.79 3.34
N ALA A 54 5.88 10.16 2.36
CA ALA A 54 7.29 10.39 2.10
C ALA A 54 7.55 11.82 1.62
N THR A 55 6.73 12.34 0.70
CA THR A 55 6.85 13.70 0.15
C THR A 55 6.67 14.77 1.23
N GLN A 56 5.69 14.60 2.12
CA GLN A 56 5.49 15.56 3.22
C GLN A 56 6.60 15.48 4.26
N LEU A 57 7.11 14.28 4.53
CA LEU A 57 8.23 14.08 5.45
C LEU A 57 9.51 14.71 4.92
N THR A 58 9.86 14.46 3.65
CA THR A 58 11.06 15.04 3.03
C THR A 58 10.93 16.56 2.91
N ALA A 59 9.76 17.08 2.51
CA ALA A 59 9.53 18.52 2.44
C ALA A 59 9.69 19.21 3.80
N ALA A 60 9.14 18.65 4.88
CA ALA A 60 9.29 19.19 6.22
C ALA A 60 10.74 19.10 6.73
N ALA A 61 11.47 18.03 6.38
CA ALA A 61 12.88 17.90 6.70
C ALA A 61 13.75 18.91 5.94
N GLU A 62 13.47 19.13 4.66
CA GLU A 62 14.10 20.17 3.86
C GLU A 62 13.84 21.56 4.45
N GLU A 63 12.59 21.86 4.81
CA GLU A 63 12.22 23.13 5.43
C GLU A 63 13.01 23.38 6.73
N VAL A 64 13.04 22.41 7.64
CA VAL A 64 13.80 22.52 8.91
C VAL A 64 15.29 22.66 8.65
N TYR A 65 15.84 21.94 7.67
CA TYR A 65 17.26 22.05 7.31
C TYR A 65 17.61 23.47 6.84
N PHE A 66 16.80 24.03 5.94
CA PHE A 66 17.05 25.36 5.38
C PHE A 66 16.77 26.50 6.37
N GLN A 67 15.89 26.31 7.35
CA GLN A 67 15.73 27.24 8.47
C GLN A 67 16.97 27.27 9.38
N GLY A 68 17.72 26.16 9.45
CA GLY A 68 18.94 26.04 10.23
C GLY A 68 18.70 25.87 11.73
N PRO A 69 19.75 25.59 12.51
CA PRO A 69 19.62 25.34 13.94
C PRO A 69 19.17 26.62 14.68
N PRO A 70 18.28 26.52 15.68
CA PRO A 70 17.76 25.31 16.34
C PRO A 70 16.37 24.87 15.82
N ALA A 71 16.07 25.05 14.52
CA ALA A 71 14.76 24.77 13.96
C ALA A 71 14.28 23.35 14.25
N LYS A 72 12.99 23.24 14.57
CA LYS A 72 12.31 22.00 14.90
C LYS A 72 10.85 22.10 14.46
N THR A 73 10.35 21.01 13.89
CA THR A 73 8.92 20.86 13.61
C THR A 73 8.43 19.49 14.04
N THR A 74 7.12 19.39 14.24
CA THR A 74 6.44 18.12 14.52
C THR A 74 5.26 18.00 13.59
N ILE A 75 5.26 16.95 12.77
CA ILE A 75 4.23 16.69 11.78
C ILE A 75 3.48 15.40 12.10
N ARG A 76 2.21 15.34 11.69
CA ARG A 76 1.37 14.15 11.86
C ARG A 76 1.07 13.57 10.51
N LEU A 77 1.64 12.41 10.21
CA LEU A 77 1.53 11.76 8.91
C LEU A 77 0.96 10.35 9.06
N TYR A 78 0.18 9.90 8.08
CA TYR A 78 -0.38 8.55 8.08
C TYR A 78 0.55 7.60 7.30
N LEU A 79 1.15 6.65 8.00
CA LEU A 79 1.94 5.59 7.38
C LEU A 79 0.98 4.45 6.97
N PRO A 80 0.91 4.08 5.67
CA PRO A 80 0.03 3.02 5.23
C PRO A 80 0.46 1.64 5.75
N GLN A 81 -0.45 0.68 5.70
CA GLN A 81 -0.15 -0.72 6.01
C GLN A 81 0.78 -1.35 4.97
N GLY A 82 1.55 -2.35 5.39
CA GLY A 82 2.40 -3.14 4.50
C GLY A 82 3.82 -2.61 4.29
N VAL A 83 4.23 -1.59 5.06
CA VAL A 83 5.63 -1.14 5.11
C VAL A 83 6.44 -2.09 5.99
N ASN A 84 7.39 -2.81 5.38
CA ASN A 84 8.22 -3.81 6.03
C ASN A 84 9.44 -3.17 6.72
N SER A 85 10.07 -2.21 6.04
CA SER A 85 11.21 -1.46 6.59
C SER A 85 11.28 -0.04 6.03
N ILE A 86 11.91 0.84 6.81
CA ILE A 86 12.21 2.23 6.46
C ILE A 86 13.69 2.46 6.75
N SER A 87 14.44 2.89 5.75
CA SER A 87 15.88 3.17 5.86
C SER A 87 16.17 4.59 5.41
N ILE A 88 16.85 5.36 6.26
CA ILE A 88 17.31 6.71 5.92
C ILE A 88 18.78 6.62 5.50
N LEU A 89 19.07 6.98 4.25
CA LEU A 89 20.38 6.88 3.62
C LEU A 89 20.88 8.27 3.24
N SER A 90 21.31 9.05 4.23
CA SER A 90 21.78 10.42 4.06
C SER A 90 20.76 11.31 3.35
N LYS A 91 20.71 11.36 2.02
CA LYS A 91 19.79 12.22 1.25
C LYS A 91 18.59 11.47 0.69
N GLU A 92 18.35 10.23 1.10
CA GLU A 92 17.23 9.44 0.61
C GLU A 92 16.51 8.71 1.74
N ILE A 93 15.22 8.51 1.59
CA ILE A 93 14.43 7.62 2.43
C ILE A 93 13.95 6.46 1.56
N VAL A 94 14.36 5.25 1.92
CA VAL A 94 14.01 4.01 1.21
C VAL A 94 12.98 3.24 2.01
N PHE A 95 11.86 2.94 1.38
CA PHE A 95 10.79 2.11 1.93
C PHE A 95 10.80 0.75 1.27
N ASN A 96 10.77 -0.33 2.06
CA ASN A 96 10.38 -1.65 1.59
C ASN A 96 8.88 -1.85 1.88
N VAL A 97 8.08 -2.06 0.85
CA VAL A 97 6.62 -2.24 0.95
C VAL A 97 6.18 -3.53 0.29
N SER A 98 5.44 -4.35 1.04
CA SER A 98 4.82 -5.56 0.54
C SER A 98 3.73 -5.23 -0.48
N SER A 99 3.78 -5.83 -1.67
CA SER A 99 2.73 -5.71 -2.70
C SER A 99 1.80 -6.93 -2.70
N THR A 100 0.57 -6.76 -3.18
CA THR A 100 -0.43 -7.86 -3.27
C THR A 100 0.02 -9.03 -4.14
N GLY A 101 1.04 -8.83 -4.99
CA GLY A 101 1.67 -9.89 -5.78
C GLY A 101 2.79 -10.67 -5.06
N GLY A 102 3.03 -10.42 -3.76
CA GLY A 102 4.07 -11.09 -2.97
C GLY A 102 5.51 -10.63 -3.26
N ILE A 103 5.67 -9.66 -4.17
CA ILE A 103 6.96 -9.04 -4.47
C ILE A 103 7.07 -7.75 -3.64
N ASP A 104 8.12 -7.67 -2.84
CA ASP A 104 8.49 -6.46 -2.11
C ASP A 104 8.94 -5.37 -3.08
N ALA A 105 8.38 -4.17 -2.91
CA ALA A 105 8.74 -2.99 -3.68
C ALA A 105 9.66 -2.11 -2.84
N PHE A 106 10.84 -1.80 -3.38
CA PHE A 106 11.78 -0.84 -2.81
C PHE A 106 11.59 0.51 -3.49
N ILE A 107 11.16 1.52 -2.74
CA ILE A 107 10.89 2.86 -3.26
C ILE A 107 11.78 3.85 -2.54
N SER A 108 12.59 4.60 -3.29
CA SER A 108 13.47 5.65 -2.77
C SER A 108 12.85 7.02 -3.01
N TYR A 109 12.86 7.86 -1.97
CA TYR A 109 12.44 9.25 -2.02
C TYR A 109 13.64 10.15 -1.71
N PRO A 110 14.14 10.92 -2.69
CA PRO A 110 15.25 11.82 -2.48
C PRO A 110 14.83 13.06 -1.68
N SER A 111 15.80 13.60 -0.94
CA SER A 111 15.72 14.81 -0.14
C SER A 111 16.92 15.69 -0.46
N LYS A 112 16.70 17.00 -0.57
CA LYS A 112 17.79 17.99 -0.72
C LYS A 112 18.59 18.14 0.58
N ALA A 113 17.94 17.90 1.71
CA ALA A 113 18.55 17.94 3.02
C ALA A 113 19.18 16.58 3.39
N PRO A 114 20.38 16.58 4.00
CA PRO A 114 20.92 15.41 4.67
C PRO A 114 20.07 15.05 5.90
N LEU A 115 19.68 13.79 5.97
CA LEU A 115 18.74 13.19 6.91
C LEU A 115 19.44 12.10 7.73
N GLN A 116 18.99 11.94 8.96
CA GLN A 116 19.35 10.82 9.82
C GLN A 116 18.22 10.51 10.80
N GLY A 117 18.33 9.37 11.49
CA GLY A 117 17.40 8.96 12.53
C GLY A 117 16.66 7.67 12.19
N THR A 118 15.55 7.44 12.87
CA THR A 118 14.79 6.19 12.77
C THR A 118 13.30 6.47 12.77
N LEU A 119 12.58 5.64 12.01
CA LEU A 119 11.12 5.68 11.93
C LEU A 119 10.57 4.28 12.17
N SER A 120 9.52 4.21 12.99
CA SER A 120 8.81 2.97 13.26
C SER A 120 7.93 2.56 12.07
N THR A 121 7.93 1.27 11.75
CA THR A 121 7.22 0.69 10.60
C THR A 121 5.74 0.40 10.88
N ASN A 122 5.28 0.54 12.12
CA ASN A 122 3.89 0.25 12.48
C ASN A 122 2.94 1.20 11.74
N SER A 123 1.93 0.68 11.04
CA SER A 123 0.98 1.49 10.28
C SER A 123 0.14 2.42 11.17
N GLY A 124 -0.35 3.52 10.60
CA GLY A 124 -1.29 4.43 11.25
C GLY A 124 -0.77 5.87 11.33
N LEU A 125 -1.46 6.69 12.11
CA LEU A 125 -1.08 8.09 12.31
C LEU A 125 0.17 8.17 13.20
N LYS A 126 1.25 8.70 12.64
CA LYS A 126 2.54 8.93 13.30
C LYS A 126 2.70 10.39 13.65
N THR A 127 3.25 10.65 14.84
CA THR A 127 3.77 11.96 15.20
C THR A 127 5.27 11.92 15.02
N ILE A 128 5.77 12.62 13.99
CA ILE A 128 7.18 12.60 13.62
C ILE A 128 7.79 13.94 14.02
N THR A 129 8.88 13.86 14.77
CA THR A 129 9.67 15.03 15.15
C THR A 129 10.87 15.16 14.23
N ILE A 130 11.08 16.36 13.73
CA ILE A 130 12.12 16.69 12.77
C ILE A 130 12.89 17.88 13.35
N GLN A 131 14.19 17.74 13.52
CA GLN A 131 15.02 18.77 14.16
C GLN A 131 16.36 18.93 13.45
N ALA A 132 16.74 20.18 13.16
CA ALA A 132 18.07 20.50 12.66
C ALA A 132 19.11 20.23 13.76
N LEU A 133 20.18 19.52 13.41
CA LEU A 133 21.26 19.27 14.34
C LEU A 133 22.00 20.59 14.67
N PRO A 134 22.54 20.74 15.89
CA PRO A 134 23.22 21.98 16.29
C PRO A 134 24.38 22.42 15.40
N ASP A 135 25.01 21.47 14.70
CA ASP A 135 26.13 21.70 13.77
C ASP A 135 25.67 22.09 12.35
N GLY A 136 24.37 22.05 12.06
CA GLY A 136 23.80 22.32 10.74
C GLY A 136 24.12 21.26 9.69
N SER A 137 24.69 20.11 10.07
CA SER A 137 25.15 19.10 9.13
C SER A 137 24.04 18.23 8.57
N ALA A 138 22.99 17.97 9.36
CA ALA A 138 21.85 17.14 9.01
C ALA A 138 20.59 17.47 9.82
N VAL A 139 19.48 16.82 9.45
CA VAL A 139 18.22 16.83 10.19
C VAL A 139 17.97 15.45 10.79
N ASN A 140 17.67 15.43 12.09
CA ASN A 140 17.29 14.22 12.79
C ASN A 140 15.77 14.01 12.76
N ILE A 141 15.34 12.85 12.26
CA ILE A 141 13.95 12.42 12.16
C ILE A 141 13.68 11.33 13.19
N THR A 142 12.60 11.44 13.95
CA THR A 142 12.23 10.44 14.96
C THR A 142 10.71 10.26 15.03
N GLY A 143 10.22 9.02 14.98
CA GLY A 143 8.79 8.69 15.06
C GLY A 143 8.45 7.22 14.88
#